data_AF-A0A0V1CWK5-F1
#
_entry.id   AF-A0A0V1CWK5-F1
#
_cell.length_a   1.000
_cell.length_b   1.000
_cell.length_c   1.000
_cell.angle_alpha   90.00
_cell.angle_beta   90.00
_cell.angle_gamma   90.00
#
_symmetry.space_group_name_H-M   'P 1'
#
loop_
_entity.id
_entity.type
_entity.pdbx_description
1 polymer ?
#
loop_
_entity_poly.entity_id
_entity_poly.type
_entity_poly.pdbx_seq_one_letter_code
_entity_poly.pdbx_strand_id
1 'polypeptide(L)'
;MIINSLSYDNEQLAQLMIAFGCQHSFYTRRNFDPKYWNVFGDAMLHLVDDLPLKAFKRYRAKSIWFRFVYFVISHMQLGYTSTKRKRICRRNVKDNKDYR
;
A
#
# COMPACT_ATOMS: atom_id res chain seq x y z
N MET A 1 -13.69 1.97 8.20
CA MET A 1 -13.59 0.55 7.78
C MET A 1 -12.18 -0.04 7.97
N ILE A 2 -11.08 0.64 7.59
CA ILE A 2 -9.68 0.18 7.83
C ILE A 2 -9.24 0.36 9.30
N ILE A 3 -9.54 1.51 9.91
CA ILE A 3 -9.20 1.76 11.33
C ILE A 3 -9.99 0.83 12.26
N ASN A 4 -11.24 0.49 11.91
CA ASN A 4 -12.08 -0.42 12.69
C ASN A 4 -11.60 -1.88 12.62
N SER A 5 -10.81 -2.25 11.60
CA SER A 5 -10.23 -3.60 11.47
C SER A 5 -8.93 -3.77 12.25
N LEU A 6 -8.29 -2.67 12.70
CA LEU A 6 -7.10 -2.73 13.56
C LEU A 6 -7.35 -3.38 14.92
N SER A 7 -8.60 -3.40 15.37
CA SER A 7 -8.99 -3.89 16.70
C SER A 7 -9.22 -5.40 16.78
N TYR A 8 -9.23 -6.14 15.65
CA TYR A 8 -9.68 -7.54 15.65
C TYR A 8 -8.74 -8.54 14.97
N ASP A 9 -8.18 -8.24 13.78
CA ASP A 9 -7.33 -9.20 13.06
C ASP A 9 -6.36 -8.51 12.09
N ASN A 10 -5.06 -8.52 12.43
CA ASN A 10 -4.00 -7.97 11.60
C ASN A 10 -3.80 -8.76 10.30
N GLU A 11 -4.09 -10.05 10.28
CA GLU A 11 -3.94 -10.88 9.09
C GLU A 11 -5.03 -10.57 8.06
N GLN A 12 -6.28 -10.46 8.49
CA GLN A 12 -7.36 -10.03 7.60
C GLN A 12 -7.10 -8.63 7.02
N LEU A 13 -6.59 -7.70 7.84
CA LEU A 13 -6.22 -6.38 7.37
C LEU A 13 -5.06 -6.44 6.36
N ALA A 14 -4.04 -7.25 6.61
CA ALA A 14 -2.95 -7.49 5.66
C ALA A 14 -3.46 -8.01 4.31
N GLN A 15 -4.32 -9.04 4.33
CA GLN A 15 -4.91 -9.60 3.12
C GLN A 15 -5.76 -8.58 2.35
N LEU A 16 -6.52 -7.74 3.07
CA LEU A 16 -7.30 -6.66 2.46
C LEU A 16 -6.39 -5.64 1.77
N MET A 17 -5.29 -5.24 2.40
CA MET A 17 -4.33 -4.30 1.82
C MET A 17 -3.60 -4.89 0.60
N ILE A 18 -3.27 -6.18 0.64
CA ILE A 18 -2.74 -6.91 -0.52
C ILE A 18 -3.77 -6.90 -1.66
N ALA A 19 -5.02 -7.26 -1.40
CA ALA A 19 -6.08 -7.27 -2.40
C ALA A 19 -6.28 -5.89 -3.03
N PHE A 20 -6.24 -4.83 -2.22
CA PHE A 20 -6.32 -3.45 -2.68
C PHE A 20 -5.13 -3.10 -3.60
N GLY A 21 -3.91 -3.47 -3.21
CA GLY A 21 -2.72 -3.32 -4.04
C GLY A 21 -2.82 -4.05 -5.38
N CYS A 22 -3.33 -5.28 -5.37
CA CYS A 22 -3.60 -6.07 -6.58
C CYS A 22 -4.57 -5.35 -7.53
N GLN A 23 -5.68 -4.81 -7.00
CA GLN A 23 -6.65 -4.05 -7.79
C GLN A 23 -6.02 -2.78 -8.36
N HIS A 24 -5.24 -2.05 -7.55
CA HIS A 24 -4.60 -0.79 -7.98
C HIS A 24 -3.59 -1.01 -9.11
N SER A 25 -3.03 -2.22 -9.25
CA SER A 25 -2.18 -2.57 -10.40
C SER A 25 -2.85 -2.36 -11.75
N PHE A 26 -4.18 -2.31 -11.81
CA PHE A 26 -4.92 -1.88 -13.00
C PHE A 26 -4.45 -0.52 -13.55
N TYR A 27 -4.09 0.42 -12.67
CA TYR A 27 -3.66 1.76 -13.05
C TYR A 27 -2.21 1.84 -13.55
N THR A 28 -1.46 0.73 -13.58
CA THR A 28 -0.16 0.67 -14.26
C THR A 28 -0.27 1.15 -15.71
N ARG A 29 -1.39 0.86 -16.38
CA ARG A 29 -1.69 1.30 -17.75
C ARG A 29 -1.86 2.82 -17.91
N ARG A 30 -1.98 3.54 -16.80
CA ARG A 30 -2.07 5.00 -16.71
C ARG A 30 -0.84 5.60 -16.03
N ASN A 31 0.30 4.91 -16.11
CA ASN A 31 1.58 5.33 -15.53
C ASN A 31 1.57 5.53 -14.01
N PHE A 32 0.68 4.81 -13.31
CA PHE A 32 0.73 4.79 -11.84
C PHE A 32 2.03 4.13 -11.36
N ASP A 33 2.76 4.84 -10.48
CA ASP A 33 3.93 4.33 -9.79
C ASP A 33 3.57 4.06 -8.31
N PRO A 34 3.78 2.84 -7.79
CA PRO A 34 3.54 2.55 -6.37
C PRO A 34 4.36 3.41 -5.39
N LYS A 35 5.39 4.13 -5.85
CA LYS A 35 6.10 5.16 -5.06
C LYS A 35 5.19 6.31 -4.64
N TYR A 36 4.12 6.59 -5.37
CA TYR A 36 3.15 7.63 -4.99
C TYR A 36 2.45 7.32 -3.66
N TRP A 37 2.39 6.05 -3.25
CA TRP A 37 1.90 5.71 -1.92
C TRP A 37 2.84 6.17 -0.80
N ASN A 38 4.15 6.26 -1.04
CA ASN A 38 5.08 6.81 -0.06
C ASN A 38 4.80 8.30 0.17
N VAL A 39 4.55 9.06 -0.90
CA VAL A 39 4.15 10.47 -0.83
C VAL A 39 2.86 10.64 -0.04
N PHE A 40 1.87 9.76 -0.26
CA PHE A 40 0.66 9.72 0.55
C PHE A 40 0.96 9.44 2.03
N GLY A 41 1.87 8.50 2.32
CA GLY A 41 2.28 8.18 3.68
C GLY A 41 2.94 9.36 4.40
N ASP A 42 3.84 10.06 3.72
CA ASP A 42 4.51 11.25 4.27
C ASP A 42 3.48 12.37 4.55
N ALA A 43 2.56 12.61 3.62
CA ALA A 43 1.48 13.58 3.81
C ALA A 43 0.61 13.24 5.04
N MET A 44 0.26 11.97 5.22
CA MET A 44 -0.49 11.52 6.41
C MET A 44 0.27 11.76 7.72
N LEU A 45 1.60 11.60 7.71
CA LEU A 45 2.43 11.85 8.90
C LEU A 45 2.59 13.34 9.19
N HIS A 46 2.61 14.18 8.15
CA HIS A 46 2.62 15.64 8.31
C HIS A 46 1.32 16.16 8.94
N LEU A 47 0.16 15.55 8.65
CA LEU A 47 -1.10 15.92 9.30
C LEU A 47 -1.06 15.73 10.83
N VAL A 48 -0.21 14.85 11.35
CA VAL A 48 -0.02 14.68 12.80
C VAL A 48 0.69 15.88 13.42
N ASP A 49 1.52 16.58 12.65
CA ASP A 49 2.25 17.77 13.12
C ASP A 49 1.31 18.95 13.36
N ASP A 50 0.21 19.04 12.61
CA ASP A 50 -0.82 20.08 12.71
C ASP A 50 -1.78 19.89 13.89
N LEU A 51 -1.73 18.73 14.57
CA LEU A 51 -2.61 18.48 15.71
C LEU A 51 -2.17 19.31 16.93
N PRO A 52 -3.11 19.87 17.71
CA PRO A 52 -2.83 20.65 18.92
C PRO A 52 -2.42 19.75 20.11
N LEU A 53 -1.40 18.92 19.91
CA LEU A 53 -0.85 17.99 20.88
C LEU A 53 0.44 18.53 21.50
N LYS A 54 0.62 18.29 22.80
CA LYS A 54 1.92 18.49 23.47
C LYS A 54 3.00 17.62 22.81
N ALA A 55 4.25 18.08 22.81
CA ALA A 55 5.38 17.47 22.11
C ALA A 55 5.47 15.94 22.29
N PHE A 56 5.41 15.44 23.53
CA PHE A 56 5.46 14.00 23.80
C PHE A 56 4.28 13.22 23.20
N LYS A 57 3.05 13.77 23.29
CA LYS A 57 1.86 13.15 22.70
C LYS A 57 1.94 13.14 21.17
N ARG A 58 2.46 14.22 20.57
CA ARG A 58 2.69 14.31 19.12
C ARG A 58 3.69 13.27 18.65
N TYR A 59 4.84 13.16 19.33
CA TYR A 59 5.85 12.14 19.01
C TYR A 59 5.26 10.72 19.07
N ARG A 60 4.53 10.40 20.15
CA ARG A 60 3.87 9.10 20.29
C ARG A 60 2.83 8.86 19.20
N ALA A 61 1.99 9.84 18.90
CA ALA A 61 1.00 9.75 17.82
C ALA A 61 1.68 9.51 16.46
N LYS A 62 2.73 10.28 16.14
CA LYS A 62 3.49 10.15 14.89
C LYS A 62 4.13 8.77 14.75
N SER A 63 4.68 8.23 15.84
CA SER A 63 5.25 6.87 15.85
C SER A 63 4.20 5.78 15.58
N ILE A 64 3.00 5.91 16.16
CA ILE A 64 1.89 4.97 15.93
C ILE A 64 1.38 5.07 14.50
N TRP A 65 1.15 6.29 14.01
CA TRP A 65 0.73 6.54 12.64
C TRP A 65 1.77 6.05 11.63
N PHE A 66 3.06 6.23 11.89
CA PHE A 66 4.13 5.72 11.06
C PHE A 66 4.04 4.21 10.89
N ARG A 67 3.90 3.48 12.00
CA ARG A 67 3.76 2.01 11.95
C ARG A 67 2.54 1.58 11.14
N PHE A 68 1.41 2.24 11.35
CA PHE A 68 0.17 1.93 10.64
C PHE A 68 0.27 2.21 9.14
N VAL A 69 0.72 3.40 8.75
CA VAL A 69 0.89 3.82 7.37
C VAL A 69 1.89 2.91 6.64
N TYR A 70 3.01 2.59 7.29
CA TYR A 70 4.00 1.67 6.76
C TYR A 70 3.41 0.27 6.53
N PHE A 71 2.62 -0.24 7.48
CA PHE A 71 1.94 -1.52 7.34
C PHE A 71 0.99 -1.52 6.13
N VAL A 72 0.16 -0.49 5.97
CA VAL A 72 -0.77 -0.36 4.84
C VAL A 72 -0.03 -0.33 3.51
N ILE A 73 0.97 0.56 3.39
CA ILE A 73 1.71 0.77 2.14
C ILE A 73 2.50 -0.48 1.75
N SER A 74 3.19 -1.13 2.68
CA SER A 74 4.01 -2.32 2.40
C SER A 74 3.15 -3.48 1.84
N HIS A 75 1.99 -3.73 2.42
CA HIS A 75 1.07 -4.77 1.94
C HIS A 75 0.43 -4.41 0.59
N MET A 76 0.08 -3.14 0.38
CA MET A 76 -0.39 -2.67 -0.93
C MET A 76 0.68 -2.82 -2.01
N GLN A 77 1.93 -2.47 -1.71
CA GLN A 77 3.07 -2.64 -2.63
C GLN A 77 3.32 -4.12 -2.94
N LEU A 78 3.18 -5.01 -1.96
CA LEU A 78 3.28 -6.46 -2.17
C LEU A 78 2.20 -6.97 -3.15
N GLY A 79 0.94 -6.58 -2.96
CA GLY A 79 -0.16 -6.94 -3.88
C GLY A 79 0.03 -6.39 -5.29
N TYR A 80 0.47 -5.13 -5.38
CA TYR A 80 0.73 -4.46 -6.65
C TYR A 80 1.83 -5.15 -7.46
N THR A 81 2.98 -5.40 -6.82
CA THR A 81 4.16 -5.97 -7.47
C THR A 81 3.95 -7.42 -7.88
N SER A 82 3.30 -8.23 -7.04
CA SER A 82 2.96 -9.62 -7.35
C SER A 82 2.03 -9.71 -8.57
N THR A 83 1.03 -8.84 -8.67
CA THR A 83 0.11 -8.78 -9.82
C THR A 83 0.81 -8.30 -11.08
N LYS A 84 1.66 -7.27 -10.99
CA LYS A 84 2.47 -6.78 -12.12
C LYS A 84 3.38 -7.89 -12.68
N ARG A 85 4.08 -8.63 -11.80
CA ARG A 85 4.90 -9.80 -12.21
C ARG A 85 4.06 -10.87 -12.92
N LYS A 86 2.92 -11.27 -12.35
CA LYS A 86 2.02 -12.26 -12.97
C LYS A 86 1.56 -11.84 -14.38
N ARG A 87 1.25 -10.55 -14.59
CA ARG A 87 0.86 -10.03 -15.91
C ARG A 87 2.01 -10.06 -16.93
N ILE A 88 3.23 -9.72 -16.51
CA ILE A 88 4.41 -9.77 -17.37
C ILE A 88 4.71 -11.22 -17.77
N CYS A 89 4.74 -12.16 -16.82
CA CYS A 89 4.93 -13.59 -17.12
C CYS A 89 3.89 -14.13 -18.11
N ARG A 90 2.60 -13.77 -17.93
CA ARG A 90 1.54 -14.20 -18.86
C ARG A 90 1.70 -13.63 -20.27
N ARG A 91 2.15 -12.38 -20.42
CA ARG A 91 2.44 -11.78 -21.73
C ARG A 91 3.60 -12.50 -22.41
N ASN A 92 4.72 -12.69 -21.71
CA ASN A 92 5.90 -13.36 -22.26
C ASN A 92 5.60 -14.81 -22.71
N VAL A 93 4.74 -15.53 -21.98
CA VAL A 93 4.29 -16.89 -22.37
C VAL A 93 3.39 -16.87 -23.60
N LYS A 94 2.55 -15.84 -23.76
CA LYS A 94 1.69 -15.70 -24.95
C LYS A 94 2.53 -15.38 -26.17
N ASP A 95 3.43 -14.42 -26.08
CA ASP A 95 4.30 -14.02 -27.19
C ASP A 95 5.13 -15.22 -27.68
N ASN A 96 5.68 -16.05 -26.78
CA ASN A 96 6.41 -17.27 -27.15
C ASN A 96 5.58 -18.36 -27.85
N LYS A 97 4.24 -18.34 -27.76
CA LYS A 97 3.38 -19.28 -28.49
C LYS A 97 3.04 -18.79 -29.90
N ASP A 98 3.07 -17.48 -30.13
CA ASP A 98 2.76 -16.88 -31.44
C ASP A 98 3.95 -16.98 -32.43
N TYR A 99 5.15 -17.34 -31.95
CA TYR A 99 6.35 -17.58 -32.76
C TYR A 99 6.66 -19.07 -33.01
N ARG A 100 5.72 -19.99 -32.74
CA ARG A 100 5.91 -21.44 -32.89
C ARG A 100 4.96 -22.07 -33.89
#